data_AF-A0A7C4A2S4-F1
#
_entry.id   AF-A0A7C4A2S4-F1
#
_cell.length_a   1.000
_cell.length_b   1.000
_cell.length_c   1.000
_cell.angle_alpha   90.00
_cell.angle_beta   90.00
_cell.angle_gamma   90.00
#
_symmetry.space_group_name_H-M   'P 1'
#
loop_
_entity.id
_entity.type
_entity.pdbx_description
1 polymer ?
#
loop_
_entity_poly.entity_id
_entity_poly.type
_entity_poly.pdbx_seq_one_letter_code
_entity_poly.pdbx_strand_id
1 'polypeptide(L)'
;MDLFSDFCSAGFQPSEFWPMTLLEYRACMAGAEARADREVKRMRWAVWHVAVLPGVKKIPGLREFLGEPPVRQDAEQMQAIMGQWKSVIDQANAANQAANQKEQVEE
;
A
#
# COMPACT_ATOMS: atom_id res chain seq x y z
N MET A 1 -17.89 15.19 34.54
CA MET A 1 -17.09 15.20 33.30
C MET A 1 -16.10 16.34 33.46
N ASP A 2 -14.81 16.06 33.44
CA ASP A 2 -13.75 17.06 33.68
C ASP A 2 -13.09 17.40 32.34
N LEU A 3 -13.39 18.60 31.81
CA LEU A 3 -12.95 19.05 30.49
C LEU A 3 -11.43 19.09 30.35
N PHE A 4 -10.72 19.39 31.44
CA PHE A 4 -9.26 19.44 31.42
C PHE A 4 -8.66 18.03 31.31
N SER A 5 -9.21 17.08 32.08
CA SER A 5 -8.82 15.67 32.03
C SER A 5 -9.10 15.06 30.65
N ASP A 6 -10.26 15.36 30.06
CA ASP A 6 -10.62 14.87 28.72
C ASP A 6 -9.69 15.44 27.64
N PHE A 7 -9.36 16.74 27.73
CA PHE A 7 -8.40 17.40 26.82
C PHE A 7 -7.01 16.77 26.89
N CYS A 8 -6.51 16.52 28.10
CA CYS A 8 -5.22 15.85 28.30
C CYS A 8 -5.25 14.40 27.79
N SER A 9 -6.36 13.68 28.03
CA SER A 9 -6.54 12.30 27.58
C SER A 9 -6.61 12.18 26.05
N ALA A 10 -7.12 13.21 25.37
CA ALA A 10 -7.10 13.30 23.92
C ALA A 10 -5.69 13.52 23.33
N GLY A 11 -4.69 13.80 24.18
CA GLY A 11 -3.28 13.95 23.82
C GLY A 11 -2.85 15.40 23.56
N PHE A 12 -3.64 16.39 23.97
CA PHE A 12 -3.30 17.80 23.83
C PHE A 12 -2.44 18.30 25.00
N GLN A 13 -1.75 19.43 24.80
CA GLN A 13 -0.83 19.95 25.80
C GLN A 13 -1.59 20.69 26.92
N PRO A 14 -1.38 20.37 28.21
CA PRO A 14 -2.14 20.96 29.32
C PRO A 14 -2.06 22.50 29.40
N SER A 15 -0.95 23.09 28.97
CA SER A 15 -0.75 24.55 28.97
C SER A 15 -1.66 25.29 27.98
N GLU A 16 -2.16 24.61 26.94
CA GLU A 16 -3.01 25.19 25.91
C GLU A 16 -4.48 25.28 26.34
N PHE A 17 -4.88 24.55 27.38
CA PHE A 17 -6.28 24.48 27.81
C PHE A 17 -6.78 25.79 28.44
N TRP A 18 -5.99 26.41 29.32
CA TRP A 18 -6.41 27.58 30.08
C TRP A 18 -6.72 28.83 29.24
N PRO A 19 -5.94 29.18 28.20
CA PRO A 19 -6.27 30.33 27.35
C PRO A 19 -7.37 30.03 26.31
N MET A 20 -7.80 28.78 26.17
CA MET A 20 -8.68 28.33 25.10
C MET A 20 -10.15 28.69 25.35
N THR A 21 -10.86 29.04 24.28
CA THR A 21 -12.31 29.23 24.30
C THR A 21 -13.04 27.88 24.20
N LEU A 22 -14.30 27.84 24.68
CA LEU A 22 -15.10 26.62 24.58
C LEU A 22 -15.35 26.16 23.13
N LEU A 23 -15.36 27.09 22.17
CA LEU A 23 -15.51 26.77 20.75
C LEU A 23 -14.27 26.05 20.20
N GLU A 24 -13.08 26.54 20.55
CA GLU A 24 -11.81 25.91 20.18
C GLU A 24 -11.69 24.52 20.83
N TYR A 25 -12.02 24.40 22.11
CA TYR A 25 -12.06 23.11 22.81
C TYR A 25 -12.93 22.10 22.05
N ARG A 26 -14.16 22.50 21.67
CA ARG A 26 -15.08 21.64 20.92
C ARG A 26 -14.51 21.23 19.57
N ALA A 27 -13.88 22.16 18.85
CA ALA A 27 -13.26 21.87 17.56
C ALA A 27 -12.10 20.86 17.71
N CYS A 28 -11.22 21.06 18.70
CA CYS A 28 -10.12 20.15 19.02
C CYS A 28 -10.63 18.75 19.38
N MET A 29 -11.61 18.65 20.27
CA MET A 29 -12.17 17.37 20.71
C MET A 29 -12.91 16.65 19.58
N ALA A 30 -13.66 17.35 18.73
CA ALA A 30 -14.28 16.75 17.54
C ALA A 30 -13.23 16.19 16.56
N GLY A 31 -12.10 16.91 16.38
CA GLY A 31 -10.97 16.41 15.61
C GLY A 31 -10.33 15.16 16.21
N ALA A 32 -10.19 15.13 17.55
CA ALA A 32 -9.65 13.98 18.28
C ALA A 32 -10.58 12.75 18.19
N GLU A 33 -11.89 12.93 18.33
CA GLU A 33 -12.89 11.89 18.14
C GLU A 33 -12.82 11.31 16.72
N ALA A 34 -12.83 12.17 15.70
CA ALA A 34 -12.73 11.74 14.31
C ALA A 34 -11.42 10.98 14.02
N ARG A 35 -10.32 11.34 14.69
CA ARG A 35 -9.04 10.61 14.62
C ARG A 35 -9.17 9.22 15.25
N ALA A 36 -9.72 9.15 16.47
CA ALA A 36 -9.90 7.88 17.19
C ALA A 36 -10.79 6.91 16.42
N ASP A 37 -11.88 7.42 15.84
CA ASP A 37 -12.79 6.64 15.00
C ASP A 37 -12.09 6.05 13.76
N ARG A 38 -11.23 6.83 13.09
CA ARG A 38 -10.45 6.33 11.95
C ARG A 38 -9.51 5.22 12.37
N GLU A 39 -8.86 5.37 13.50
CA GLU A 39 -7.93 4.36 14.04
C GLU A 39 -8.65 3.07 14.40
N VAL A 40 -9.78 3.17 15.12
CA VAL A 40 -10.63 2.02 15.46
C VAL A 40 -11.13 1.31 14.20
N LYS A 41 -11.58 2.05 13.18
CA LYS A 41 -12.01 1.46 11.89
C LYS A 41 -10.87 0.71 11.19
N ARG A 42 -9.67 1.30 11.13
CA ARG A 42 -8.48 0.65 10.55
C ARG A 42 -8.09 -0.61 11.31
N MET A 43 -8.10 -0.56 12.64
CA MET A 43 -7.76 -1.71 13.47
C MET A 43 -8.80 -2.83 13.34
N ARG A 44 -10.09 -2.50 13.34
CA ARG A 44 -11.16 -3.48 13.08
C ARG A 44 -11.00 -4.15 11.71
N TRP A 45 -10.69 -3.36 10.68
CA TRP A 45 -10.42 -3.88 9.34
C TRP A 45 -9.22 -4.84 9.35
N ALA A 46 -8.11 -4.46 9.96
CA ALA A 46 -6.93 -5.32 10.06
C ALA A 46 -7.21 -6.63 10.83
N VAL A 47 -7.88 -6.56 11.99
CA VAL A 47 -8.26 -7.74 12.78
C VAL A 47 -9.18 -8.67 11.99
N TRP A 48 -10.16 -8.13 11.26
CA TRP A 48 -11.03 -8.93 10.40
C TRP A 48 -10.21 -9.67 9.32
N HIS A 49 -9.27 -8.99 8.67
CA HIS A 49 -8.39 -9.64 7.69
C HIS A 49 -7.53 -10.74 8.28
N VAL A 50 -6.92 -10.49 9.44
CA VAL A 50 -6.11 -11.51 10.13
C VAL A 50 -6.94 -12.74 10.50
N ALA A 51 -8.20 -12.56 10.91
CA ALA A 51 -9.09 -13.66 11.24
C ALA A 51 -9.60 -14.42 9.99
N VAL A 52 -9.88 -13.72 8.89
CA VAL A 52 -10.49 -14.31 7.70
C VAL A 52 -9.47 -14.96 6.77
N LEU A 53 -8.30 -14.33 6.55
CA LEU A 53 -7.31 -14.79 5.57
C LEU A 53 -6.87 -16.25 5.72
N PRO A 54 -6.66 -16.82 6.92
CA PRO A 54 -6.32 -18.23 7.08
C PRO A 54 -7.37 -19.21 6.54
N GLY A 55 -8.63 -18.79 6.48
CA GLY A 55 -9.73 -19.62 5.97
C GLY A 55 -9.94 -19.54 4.44
N VAL A 56 -9.21 -18.67 3.75
CA VAL A 56 -9.41 -18.43 2.32
C VAL A 56 -8.55 -19.40 1.50
N LYS A 57 -9.20 -20.23 0.66
CA LYS A 57 -8.53 -21.23 -0.19
C LYS A 57 -7.66 -20.62 -1.30
N LYS A 58 -8.00 -19.42 -1.77
CA LYS A 58 -7.25 -18.66 -2.78
C LYS A 58 -7.15 -17.21 -2.33
N ILE A 59 -5.96 -16.78 -1.94
CA ILE A 59 -5.71 -15.39 -1.54
C ILE A 59 -5.85 -14.51 -2.80
N PRO A 60 -6.72 -13.48 -2.79
CA PRO A 60 -6.84 -12.56 -3.91
C PRO A 60 -5.49 -11.83 -4.13
N GLY A 61 -5.21 -11.49 -5.38
CA GLY A 61 -4.00 -10.68 -5.68
C GLY A 61 -4.09 -9.31 -5.01
N LEU A 62 -2.95 -8.68 -4.71
CA LEU A 62 -2.91 -7.39 -3.99
C LEU A 62 -3.81 -6.31 -4.63
N ARG A 63 -3.86 -6.23 -5.96
CA ARG A 63 -4.70 -5.23 -6.66
C ARG A 63 -6.19 -5.51 -6.49
N GLU A 64 -6.58 -6.78 -6.58
CA GLU A 64 -7.95 -7.22 -6.33
C GLU A 64 -8.36 -6.96 -4.87
N PHE A 65 -7.43 -7.22 -3.94
CA PHE A 65 -7.60 -6.94 -2.52
C PHE A 65 -7.76 -5.44 -2.21
N LEU A 66 -7.03 -4.58 -2.93
CA LEU A 66 -7.17 -3.13 -2.84
C LEU A 66 -8.40 -2.58 -3.58
N GLY A 67 -9.15 -3.43 -4.29
CA GLY A 67 -10.29 -3.02 -5.13
C GLY A 67 -9.88 -2.17 -6.34
N GLU A 68 -8.61 -2.24 -6.75
CA GLU A 68 -8.15 -1.51 -7.92
C GLU A 68 -8.72 -2.13 -9.21
N PRO A 69 -9.19 -1.31 -10.15
CA PRO A 69 -9.61 -1.82 -11.45
C PRO A 69 -8.41 -2.41 -12.19
N PRO A 70 -8.61 -3.51 -12.94
CA PRO A 70 -7.55 -4.06 -13.78
C PRO A 70 -7.09 -3.00 -14.79
N VAL A 71 -5.77 -2.79 -14.88
CA VAL A 71 -5.20 -1.94 -15.94
C VAL A 71 -5.36 -2.68 -17.26
N ARG A 72 -6.25 -2.20 -18.12
CA ARG A 72 -6.34 -2.67 -19.50
C ARG A 72 -5.10 -2.21 -20.25
N GLN A 73 -4.33 -3.16 -20.76
CA GLN A 73 -3.24 -2.87 -21.68
C GLN A 73 -3.83 -2.62 -23.07
N ASP A 74 -3.35 -1.57 -23.73
CA ASP A 74 -3.69 -1.30 -25.12
C ASP A 74 -2.86 -2.19 -26.08
N ALA A 75 -3.34 -2.38 -27.31
CA ALA A 75 -2.66 -3.15 -28.34
C ALA A 75 -1.24 -2.64 -28.62
N GLU A 76 -1.03 -1.32 -28.60
CA GLU A 76 0.30 -0.73 -28.75
C GLU A 76 1.24 -1.08 -27.58
N GLN A 77 0.73 -1.09 -26.35
CA GLN A 77 1.51 -1.50 -25.18
C GLN A 77 1.89 -2.99 -25.24
N MET A 78 1.00 -3.85 -25.72
CA MET A 78 1.30 -5.27 -25.92
C MET A 78 2.40 -5.49 -26.97
N GLN A 79 2.37 -4.74 -28.08
CA GLN A 79 3.41 -4.81 -29.10
C GLN A 79 4.76 -4.30 -28.59
N ALA A 80 4.77 -3.22 -27.81
CA ALA A 80 5.99 -2.69 -27.19
C ALA A 80 6.62 -3.72 -26.22
N ILE A 81 5.81 -4.36 -25.38
CA ILE A 81 6.26 -5.41 -24.45
C ILE A 81 6.79 -6.63 -25.22
N MET A 82 6.11 -7.06 -26.29
CA MET A 82 6.60 -8.15 -27.14
C MET A 82 7.92 -7.81 -27.82
N GLY A 83 8.10 -6.58 -28.29
CA GLY A 83 9.35 -6.11 -28.88
C GLY A 83 10.51 -6.15 -27.88
N GLN A 84 10.27 -5.74 -26.64
CA GLN A 84 11.24 -5.84 -25.56
C GLN A 84 11.60 -7.29 -25.21
N TRP A 85 10.61 -8.19 -25.18
CA TRP A 85 10.86 -9.61 -24.94
C TRP A 85 11.69 -10.25 -26.04
N LYS A 86 11.38 -9.91 -27.29
CA LYS A 86 12.11 -10.44 -28.45
C LYS A 86 13.59 -10.01 -28.42
N SER A 87 13.87 -8.75 -28.10
CA SER A 87 15.25 -8.27 -28.04
C SER A 87 16.07 -8.97 -26.94
N VAL A 88 15.47 -9.29 -25.79
CA VAL A 88 16.12 -10.05 -24.72
C VAL A 88 16.44 -11.48 -25.17
N ILE A 89 15.52 -12.15 -25.87
CA ILE A 89 15.73 -13.50 -26.41
C ILE A 89 16.85 -13.49 -27.46
N ASP A 90 16.84 -12.50 -28.36
CA ASP A 90 17.84 -12.38 -29.41
C ASP A 90 19.25 -12.15 -28.82
N GLN A 91 19.35 -11.34 -27.75
CA GLN A 91 20.61 -11.15 -27.01
C GLN A 91 21.11 -12.44 -26.35
N ALA A 92 20.22 -13.19 -25.70
CA ALA A 92 20.58 -14.46 -25.07
C ALA A 92 21.05 -15.51 -26.10
N ASN A 93 20.38 -15.57 -27.25
CA ASN A 93 20.77 -16.48 -28.33
C ASN A 93 22.12 -16.11 -28.96
N ALA A 94 22.38 -14.81 -29.17
CA ALA A 94 23.66 -14.32 -29.67
C ALA A 94 24.81 -14.62 -28.69
N ALA A 95 24.57 -14.48 -27.38
CA ALA A 95 25.55 -14.83 -26.35
C ALA A 95 25.89 -16.34 -26.35
N ASN A 96 24.88 -17.21 -26.51
CA ASN A 96 25.10 -18.65 -26.59
C ASN A 96 25.86 -19.06 -27.85
N GLN A 97 25.60 -18.42 -28.99
CA GLN A 97 26.33 -18.67 -30.24
C GLN A 97 27.80 -18.24 -30.14
N ALA A 98 28.07 -17.11 -29.49
CA ALA A 98 29.44 -16.63 -29.24
C ALA A 98 30.21 -17.54 -28.28
N ALA A 99 29.53 -18.18 -27.32
CA ALA A 99 30.14 -19.17 -26.44
C ALA A 99 30.52 -20.46 -27.20
N ASN A 100 29.59 -21.00 -27.99
CA ASN A 100 29.84 -22.21 -28.80
C ASN A 100 30.95 -22.01 -29.85
N GLN A 101 31.09 -20.80 -30.41
CA GLN A 101 32.17 -20.50 -31.37
C GLN A 101 33.55 -20.42 -30.71
N LYS A 102 33.65 -20.05 -29.43
CA LYS A 102 34.92 -20.03 -28.70
C LYS A 102 35.40 -21.43 -28.35
N GLU A 103 34.49 -22.33 -27.95
CA GLU A 103 34.83 -23.73 -27.68
C GLU A 103 35.35 -24.46 -28.93
N GLN A 104 34.83 -24.15 -30.13
CA GLN A 104 35.29 -24.76 -31.39
C GLN A 104 36.65 -24.25 -31.90
N VAL A 105 37.18 -23.17 -31.32
CA VAL A 105 38.49 -22.58 -31.71
C VAL A 105 39.60 -23.00 -30.73
N GLU A 106 39.21 -23.51 -29.55
CA GLU A 106 40.14 -24.02 -28.52
C GLU A 106 40.38 -25.54 -28.60
N GLU A 107 39.66 -26.27 -29.48
CA GLU A 107 39.95 -27.66 -29.91
C GLU A 107 40.77 -27.70 -31.21
#